data_AF-A0A809WTP2-F1
#
_entry.id   AF-A0A809WTP2-F1
#
_cell.length_a   1.000
_cell.length_b   1.000
_cell.length_c   1.000
_cell.angle_alpha   90.00
_cell.angle_beta   90.00
_cell.angle_gamma   90.00
#
_symmetry.space_group_name_H-M   'P 1'
#
loop_
_entity.id
_entity.type
_entity.pdbx_description
1 polymer ?
#
loop_
_entity_poly.entity_id
_entity_poly.type
_entity_poly.pdbx_seq_one_letter_code
_entity_poly.pdbx_strand_id
1 'polypeptide(L)'
;MSDPDIADELADIIRRWNEIEGRLKAAEQICGDAVVAAVNELRYAGRQFVDAMTIYVKSPQTEDDGREMRKHLQNVKYNLMNADHDCTDAVCLFYHERVKRMLNEYPLATILEYFPEFRQIHDQIDGANKVIAQSRETRVNRQQAYRALAEMHVPQLFAFSRKMEVSEPLMLESIQRTRIRFGLVLVGTVVLTAVFTACVMLFLFLRIHG
;
A
#
# COMPACT_ATOMS: atom_id res chain seq x y z
N MET A 1 15.55 13.43 42.42
CA MET A 1 14.86 12.13 42.21
C MET A 1 13.91 12.33 41.06
N SER A 2 14.06 11.56 39.98
CA SER A 2 13.08 11.57 38.90
C SER A 2 11.73 11.12 39.46
N ASP A 3 10.67 11.85 39.15
CA ASP A 3 9.30 11.40 39.40
C ASP A 3 9.13 10.03 38.72
N PRO A 4 8.80 8.94 39.45
CA PRO A 4 8.65 7.60 38.88
C PRO A 4 7.76 7.58 37.63
N ASP A 5 6.76 8.45 37.58
CA ASP A 5 5.81 8.59 36.47
C ASP A 5 6.48 9.07 35.15
N ILE A 6 7.46 9.97 35.26
CA ILE A 6 8.16 10.52 34.09
C ILE A 6 9.07 9.47 33.46
N ALA A 7 9.76 8.67 34.28
CA ALA A 7 10.66 7.64 33.76
C ALA A 7 9.90 6.58 32.94
N ASP A 8 8.73 6.16 33.43
CA ASP A 8 7.85 5.22 32.74
C ASP A 8 7.27 5.84 31.45
N GLU A 9 6.89 7.12 31.49
CA GLU A 9 6.41 7.84 30.30
C GLU A 9 7.49 7.95 29.21
N LEU A 10 8.75 8.23 29.58
CA LEU A 10 9.87 8.29 28.65
C LEU A 10 10.17 6.90 28.06
N ALA A 11 10.11 5.85 28.87
CA ALA A 11 10.29 4.48 28.39
C ALA A 11 9.21 4.10 27.36
N ASP A 12 7.94 4.45 27.57
CA ASP A 12 6.87 4.23 26.59
C ASP A 12 7.10 5.01 25.28
N ILE A 13 7.53 6.27 25.37
CA ILE A 13 7.86 7.10 24.20
C ILE A 13 8.97 6.46 23.37
N ILE A 14 10.08 6.05 24.01
CA ILE A 14 11.22 5.43 23.33
C ILE A 14 10.80 4.12 22.64
N ARG A 15 10.03 3.27 23.35
CA ARG A 15 9.51 2.02 22.79
C ARG A 15 8.68 2.28 21.52
N ARG A 16 7.72 3.20 21.60
CA ARG A 16 6.87 3.57 20.46
C ARG A 16 7.66 4.16 19.31
N TRP A 17 8.63 5.02 19.61
CA TRP A 17 9.50 5.63 18.60
C TRP A 17 10.19 4.54 17.76
N ASN A 18 10.83 3.57 18.42
CA ASN A 18 11.52 2.46 17.74
C ASN A 18 10.55 1.59 16.92
N GLU A 19 9.36 1.31 17.44
CA GLU A 19 8.31 0.59 16.71
C GLU A 19 7.91 1.33 15.42
N ILE A 20 7.72 2.64 15.50
CA ILE A 20 7.32 3.48 14.37
C ILE A 20 8.45 3.62 13.36
N GLU A 21 9.71 3.75 13.79
CA GLU A 21 10.85 3.75 12.87
C GLU A 21 10.95 2.44 12.08
N GLY A 22 10.73 1.30 12.75
CA GLY A 22 10.66 0.00 12.08
C GLY A 22 9.54 -0.07 11.05
N ARG A 23 8.35 0.43 11.40
CA ARG A 23 7.18 0.47 10.49
C ARG A 23 7.37 1.45 9.34
N LEU A 24 7.95 2.61 9.59
CA LEU A 24 8.33 3.57 8.57
C LEU A 24 9.27 2.91 7.57
N LYS A 25 10.31 2.22 8.06
CA LYS A 25 11.26 1.56 7.17
C LYS A 25 10.61 0.50 6.28
N ALA A 26 9.71 -0.30 6.85
CA ALA A 26 8.93 -1.27 6.09
C ALA A 26 8.03 -0.60 5.04
N ALA A 27 7.36 0.50 5.40
CA ALA A 27 6.53 1.27 4.49
C ALA A 27 7.35 1.84 3.32
N GLU A 28 8.54 2.38 3.59
CA GLU A 28 9.46 2.88 2.55
C GLU A 28 9.88 1.77 1.58
N GLN A 29 10.21 0.58 2.09
CA GLN A 29 10.60 -0.56 1.26
C GLN A 29 9.46 -1.04 0.36
N ILE A 30 8.22 -0.99 0.85
CA ILE A 30 7.02 -1.34 0.07
C ILE A 30 6.73 -0.28 -0.99
N CYS A 31 6.72 0.99 -0.60
CA CYS A 31 6.33 2.09 -1.48
C CYS A 31 7.42 2.41 -2.52
N GLY A 32 8.68 2.07 -2.23
CA GLY A 32 9.84 2.45 -3.03
C GLY A 32 10.33 3.89 -2.80
N ASP A 33 9.69 4.62 -1.89
CA ASP A 33 9.93 6.05 -1.62
C ASP A 33 9.82 6.37 -0.12
N ALA A 34 10.40 7.50 0.29
CA ALA A 34 10.27 8.01 1.65
C ALA A 34 8.81 8.41 1.97
N VAL A 35 8.29 7.97 3.11
CA VAL A 35 6.96 8.40 3.60
C VAL A 35 7.08 9.77 4.27
N VAL A 36 7.14 10.82 3.45
CA VAL A 36 7.44 12.20 3.90
C VAL A 36 6.51 12.70 5.02
N ALA A 37 5.24 12.32 4.98
CA ALA A 37 4.27 12.70 6.02
C ALA A 37 4.67 12.14 7.39
N ALA A 38 4.93 10.83 7.48
CA ALA A 38 5.39 10.18 8.71
C ALA A 38 6.73 10.75 9.21
N VAL A 39 7.68 11.02 8.30
CA VAL A 39 8.96 11.65 8.64
C VAL A 39 8.76 13.04 9.26
N ASN A 40 7.82 13.83 8.73
CA ASN A 40 7.52 15.14 9.29
C ASN A 40 6.90 15.02 10.68
N GLU A 41 5.98 14.08 10.91
CA GLU A 41 5.41 13.78 12.22
C GLU A 41 6.50 13.38 13.23
N LEU A 42 7.45 12.51 12.86
CA LEU A 42 8.61 12.17 13.70
C LEU A 42 9.48 13.38 14.02
N ARG A 43 9.68 14.29 13.04
CA ARG A 43 10.40 15.55 13.30
C ARG A 43 9.66 16.46 14.27
N TYR A 44 8.32 16.54 14.19
CA TYR A 44 7.53 17.29 15.16
C TYR A 44 7.60 16.64 16.55
N ALA A 45 7.54 15.31 16.62
CA ALA A 45 7.73 14.55 17.86
C ALA A 45 9.09 14.86 18.49
N GLY A 46 10.18 14.84 17.71
CA GLY A 46 11.52 15.13 18.19
C GLY A 46 11.66 16.56 18.75
N ARG A 47 11.04 17.56 18.11
CA ARG A 47 11.02 18.94 18.64
C ARG A 47 10.32 19.01 19.99
N GLN A 48 9.11 18.44 20.09
CA GLN A 48 8.35 18.42 21.34
C GLN A 48 9.11 17.69 22.46
N PHE A 49 9.84 16.62 22.11
CA PHE A 49 10.67 15.90 23.06
C PHE A 49 11.83 16.77 23.58
N VAL A 50 12.53 17.48 22.69
CA VAL A 50 13.60 18.42 23.09
C VAL A 50 13.06 19.54 23.98
N ASP A 51 11.89 20.09 23.67
CA ASP A 51 11.23 21.11 24.49
C ASP A 51 10.90 20.57 25.89
N ALA A 52 10.33 19.36 25.98
CA ALA A 52 10.07 18.69 27.25
C ALA A 52 11.36 18.47 28.07
N MET A 53 12.43 17.99 27.43
CA MET A 53 13.70 17.74 28.12
C MET A 53 14.39 19.04 28.56
N THR A 54 14.24 20.11 27.78
CA THR A 54 14.73 21.45 28.15
C THR A 54 14.05 21.95 29.43
N ILE A 55 12.76 21.65 29.61
CA ILE A 55 12.04 21.98 30.84
C ILE A 55 12.44 21.03 31.98
N TYR A 56 12.61 19.74 31.71
CA TYR A 56 12.98 18.73 32.70
C TYR A 56 14.32 19.03 33.40
N VAL A 57 15.30 19.55 32.67
CA VAL A 57 16.64 19.87 33.21
C VAL A 57 16.73 21.24 33.89
N LYS A 58 15.68 22.07 33.86
CA LYS A 58 15.67 23.35 34.58
C LYS A 58 15.67 23.13 36.10
N SER A 59 16.41 23.97 36.81
CA SER A 59 16.40 24.00 38.28
C SER A 59 16.52 25.44 38.79
N PRO A 60 15.64 25.91 39.69
CA PRO A 60 14.47 25.19 40.23
C PRO A 60 13.35 25.05 39.18
N GLN A 61 12.59 23.96 39.25
CA GLN A 61 11.40 23.75 38.43
C GLN A 61 10.16 24.33 39.11
N THR A 62 9.33 25.05 38.36
CA THR A 62 8.02 25.52 38.83
C THR A 62 6.93 24.47 38.54
N GLU A 63 5.76 24.61 39.16
CA GLU A 63 4.62 23.75 38.83
C GLU A 63 4.16 23.94 37.37
N ASP A 64 4.23 25.18 36.89
CA ASP A 64 3.92 25.56 35.51
C ASP A 64 4.85 24.86 34.51
N ASP A 65 6.16 24.81 34.82
CA ASP A 65 7.13 24.04 34.04
C ASP A 65 6.72 22.55 33.98
N GLY A 66 6.33 21.95 35.10
CA GLY A 66 5.87 20.57 35.15
C GLY A 66 4.63 20.31 34.27
N ARG A 67 3.67 21.24 34.23
CA ARG A 67 2.48 21.13 33.35
C ARG A 67 2.83 21.27 31.88
N GLU A 68 3.67 22.22 31.52
CA GLU A 68 4.07 22.43 30.11
C GLU A 68 4.93 21.27 29.59
N MET A 69 5.83 20.73 30.42
CA MET A 69 6.59 19.52 30.10
C MET A 69 5.67 18.33 29.76
N ARG A 70 4.66 18.05 30.61
CA ARG A 70 3.70 16.96 30.34
C ARG A 70 2.91 17.18 29.05
N LYS A 71 2.51 18.42 28.76
CA LYS A 71 1.85 18.77 27.49
C LYS A 71 2.76 18.50 26.30
N HIS A 72 4.05 18.81 26.37
CA HIS A 72 5.01 18.46 25.33
C HIS A 72 5.14 16.94 25.15
N LEU A 73 5.26 16.17 26.24
CA LEU A 73 5.31 14.69 26.17
C LEU A 73 4.02 14.09 25.57
N GLN A 74 2.86 14.66 25.90
CA GLN A 74 1.59 14.28 25.28
C GLN A 74 1.61 14.56 23.77
N ASN A 75 2.15 15.71 23.34
CA ASN A 75 2.31 16.02 21.92
C ASN A 75 3.29 15.07 21.21
N VAL A 76 4.37 14.63 21.87
CA VAL A 76 5.25 13.58 21.33
C VAL A 76 4.44 12.33 21.02
N LYS A 77 3.62 11.85 21.98
CA LYS A 77 2.78 10.66 21.79
C LYS A 77 1.78 10.83 20.64
N TYR A 78 1.18 12.00 20.49
CA TYR A 78 0.27 12.28 19.36
C TYR A 78 0.98 12.27 18.01
N ASN A 79 2.14 12.92 17.89
CA ASN A 79 2.90 12.94 16.65
C ASN A 79 3.41 11.54 16.28
N LEU A 80 3.86 10.75 17.26
CA LEU A 80 4.20 9.34 17.06
C LEU A 80 3.01 8.54 16.50
N MET A 81 1.82 8.71 17.09
CA MET A 81 0.61 8.06 16.60
C MET A 81 0.25 8.49 15.16
N ASN A 82 0.41 9.78 14.83
CA ASN A 82 0.16 10.26 13.47
C ASN A 82 1.16 9.68 12.47
N ALA A 83 2.44 9.62 12.82
CA ALA A 83 3.46 8.99 11.98
C ALA A 83 3.12 7.54 11.66
N ASP A 84 2.61 6.80 12.66
CA ASP A 84 2.15 5.43 12.50
C ASP A 84 0.96 5.29 11.53
N HIS A 85 0.00 6.21 11.64
CA HIS A 85 -1.14 6.30 10.72
C HIS A 85 -0.68 6.60 9.30
N ASP A 86 0.23 7.56 9.12
CA ASP A 86 0.75 7.95 7.81
C ASP A 86 1.52 6.81 7.12
N CYS A 87 2.25 5.99 7.88
CA CYS A 87 2.88 4.77 7.35
C CYS A 87 1.83 3.79 6.82
N THR A 88 0.71 3.62 7.55
CA THR A 88 -0.39 2.74 7.16
C THR A 88 -1.09 3.25 5.91
N ASP A 89 -1.42 4.55 5.88
CA ASP A 89 -2.06 5.21 4.74
C ASP A 89 -1.21 5.06 3.47
N ALA A 90 0.10 5.29 3.56
CA ALA A 90 1.02 5.15 2.44
C ALA A 90 1.01 3.74 1.85
N VAL A 91 1.08 2.71 2.70
CA VAL A 91 1.05 1.32 2.29
C VAL A 91 -0.30 0.96 1.63
N CYS A 92 -1.42 1.35 2.24
CA CYS A 92 -2.75 1.08 1.67
C CYS A 92 -2.92 1.76 0.31
N LEU A 93 -2.49 3.02 0.17
CA LEU A 93 -2.55 3.76 -1.09
C LEU A 93 -1.70 3.11 -2.18
N PHE A 94 -0.48 2.70 -1.85
CA PHE A 94 0.40 2.00 -2.80
C PHE A 94 -0.26 0.76 -3.37
N TYR A 95 -0.83 -0.09 -2.52
CA TYR A 95 -1.50 -1.31 -2.98
C TYR A 95 -2.78 -1.04 -3.74
N HIS A 96 -3.56 -0.02 -3.35
CA HIS A 96 -4.73 0.40 -4.10
C HIS A 96 -4.38 0.79 -5.54
N GLU A 97 -3.38 1.66 -5.71
CA GLU A 97 -2.94 2.09 -7.03
C GLU A 97 -2.33 0.94 -7.85
N ARG A 98 -1.61 0.02 -7.20
CA ARG A 98 -1.05 -1.14 -7.88
C ARG A 98 -2.12 -2.12 -8.35
N VAL A 99 -3.14 -2.40 -7.53
CA VAL A 99 -4.28 -3.23 -7.91
C VAL A 99 -5.07 -2.59 -9.06
N LYS A 100 -5.32 -1.29 -8.98
CA LYS A 100 -5.97 -0.53 -10.06
C LYS A 100 -5.18 -0.60 -11.36
N ARG A 101 -3.85 -0.46 -11.30
CA ARG A 101 -2.97 -0.61 -12.46
C ARG A 101 -3.10 -1.99 -13.10
N MET A 102 -3.06 -3.05 -12.29
CA MET A 102 -3.23 -4.41 -12.83
C MET A 102 -4.56 -4.60 -13.53
N LEU A 103 -5.65 -4.12 -12.96
CA LEU A 103 -6.98 -4.21 -13.58
C LEU A 103 -7.06 -3.45 -14.92
N ASN A 104 -6.26 -2.39 -15.07
CA ASN A 104 -6.17 -1.62 -16.32
C ASN A 104 -5.27 -2.31 -17.37
N GLU A 105 -4.24 -3.03 -16.94
CA GLU A 105 -3.23 -3.63 -17.83
C GLU A 105 -3.55 -5.07 -18.23
N TYR A 106 -4.20 -5.84 -17.35
CA TYR A 106 -4.42 -7.28 -17.50
C TYR A 106 -5.92 -7.62 -17.43
N PRO A 107 -6.43 -8.54 -18.28
CA PRO A 107 -7.77 -9.08 -18.09
C PRO A 107 -7.89 -9.79 -16.75
N LEU A 108 -9.01 -9.60 -16.05
CA LEU A 108 -9.25 -10.23 -14.74
C LEU A 108 -9.07 -11.77 -14.77
N ALA A 109 -9.45 -12.43 -15.87
CA ALA A 109 -9.25 -13.87 -16.01
C ALA A 109 -7.77 -14.27 -15.93
N THR A 110 -6.88 -13.51 -16.58
CA THR A 110 -5.43 -13.72 -16.51
C THR A 110 -4.91 -13.43 -15.10
N ILE A 111 -5.39 -12.37 -14.46
CA ILE A 111 -5.01 -12.08 -13.07
C ILE A 111 -5.38 -13.26 -12.16
N LEU A 112 -6.60 -13.80 -12.28
CA LEU A 112 -7.05 -14.90 -11.42
C LEU A 112 -6.37 -16.24 -11.71
N GLU A 113 -5.88 -16.45 -12.94
CA GLU A 113 -5.09 -17.63 -13.30
C GLU A 113 -3.75 -17.66 -12.54
N TYR A 114 -3.04 -16.53 -12.52
CA TYR A 114 -1.74 -16.41 -11.85
C TYR A 114 -1.86 -15.97 -10.38
N PHE A 115 -3.02 -15.47 -10.00
CA PHE A 115 -3.27 -14.97 -8.67
C PHE A 115 -4.72 -15.19 -8.20
N PRO A 116 -5.06 -16.42 -7.81
CA PRO A 116 -6.44 -16.79 -7.44
C PRO A 116 -7.01 -15.98 -6.27
N GLU A 117 -6.16 -15.56 -5.32
CA GLU A 117 -6.57 -14.80 -4.14
C GLU A 117 -6.83 -13.31 -4.40
N PHE A 118 -6.64 -12.85 -5.64
CA PHE A 118 -6.74 -11.43 -6.01
C PHE A 118 -8.06 -10.78 -5.59
N ARG A 119 -9.21 -11.48 -5.71
CA ARG A 119 -10.52 -10.93 -5.29
C ARG A 119 -10.56 -10.61 -3.80
N GLN A 120 -10.14 -11.56 -2.97
CA GLN A 120 -10.11 -11.37 -1.53
C GLN A 120 -9.25 -10.16 -1.16
N ILE A 121 -8.13 -9.98 -1.84
CA ILE A 121 -7.17 -8.93 -1.50
C ILE A 121 -7.65 -7.57 -2.01
N HIS A 122 -8.26 -7.53 -3.20
CA HIS A 122 -8.96 -6.35 -3.69
C HIS A 122 -10.02 -5.88 -2.69
N ASP A 123 -10.84 -6.81 -2.17
CA ASP A 123 -11.88 -6.49 -1.19
C ASP A 123 -11.29 -6.04 0.16
N GLN A 124 -10.16 -6.62 0.59
CA GLN A 124 -9.45 -6.18 1.79
C GLN A 124 -8.87 -4.78 1.64
N ILE A 125 -8.31 -4.43 0.48
CA ILE A 125 -7.77 -3.09 0.20
C ILE A 125 -8.90 -2.06 0.17
N ASP A 126 -10.01 -2.39 -0.51
CA ASP A 126 -11.19 -1.53 -0.54
C ASP A 126 -11.78 -1.33 0.87
N GLY A 127 -11.86 -2.40 1.66
CA GLY A 127 -12.24 -2.35 3.07
C GLY A 127 -11.32 -1.44 3.89
N ALA A 128 -10.00 -1.59 3.73
CA ALA A 128 -9.02 -0.76 4.42
C ALA A 128 -9.16 0.73 4.07
N ASN A 129 -9.33 1.05 2.79
CA ASN A 129 -9.55 2.42 2.32
C ASN A 129 -10.83 3.03 2.86
N LYS A 130 -11.92 2.24 2.96
CA LYS A 130 -13.17 2.69 3.59
C LYS A 130 -12.98 3.02 5.06
N VAL A 131 -12.26 2.18 5.80
CA VAL A 131 -11.94 2.43 7.22
C VAL A 131 -11.09 3.69 7.37
N ILE A 132 -10.06 3.87 6.54
CA ILE A 132 -9.24 5.10 6.53
C ILE A 132 -10.10 6.33 6.26
N ALA A 133 -10.96 6.30 5.25
CA ALA A 133 -11.86 7.40 4.91
C ALA A 133 -12.81 7.75 6.07
N GLN A 134 -13.47 6.75 6.66
CA GLN A 134 -14.40 6.92 7.79
C GLN A 134 -13.70 7.39 9.07
N SER A 135 -12.45 7.00 9.28
CA SER A 135 -11.66 7.41 10.44
C SER A 135 -11.41 8.92 10.48
N ARG A 136 -11.51 9.61 9.33
CA ARG A 136 -11.39 11.07 9.24
C ARG A 136 -12.61 11.78 9.82
N GLU A 137 -13.77 11.13 9.84
CA GLU A 137 -15.02 11.64 10.39
C GLU A 137 -15.14 11.35 11.91
N THR A 138 -14.47 10.30 12.39
CA THR A 138 -14.60 9.80 13.78
C THR A 138 -13.27 9.80 14.54
N ARG A 139 -12.85 10.99 15.00
CA ARG A 139 -11.56 11.18 15.70
C ARG A 139 -11.38 10.31 16.96
N VAL A 140 -12.47 10.00 17.68
CA VAL A 140 -12.43 9.25 18.95
C VAL A 140 -12.01 7.79 18.74
N ASN A 141 -12.42 7.17 17.64
CA ASN A 141 -12.16 5.74 17.38
C ASN A 141 -11.01 5.50 16.38
N ARG A 142 -10.40 6.58 15.88
CA ARG A 142 -9.37 6.52 14.84
C ARG A 142 -8.21 5.61 15.24
N GLN A 143 -7.72 5.71 16.47
CA GLN A 143 -6.58 4.90 16.91
C GLN A 143 -6.87 3.40 16.88
N GLN A 144 -8.07 2.98 17.32
CA GLN A 144 -8.46 1.58 17.30
C GLN A 144 -8.60 1.06 15.87
N ALA A 145 -9.18 1.87 14.98
CA ALA A 145 -9.32 1.54 13.56
C ALA A 145 -7.94 1.33 12.89
N TYR A 146 -6.99 2.23 13.14
CA TYR A 146 -5.64 2.11 12.57
C TYR A 146 -4.85 0.94 13.14
N ARG A 147 -4.96 0.63 14.43
CA ARG A 147 -4.34 -0.59 15.00
C ARG A 147 -4.91 -1.85 14.36
N ALA A 148 -6.22 -1.93 14.24
CA ALA A 148 -6.90 -3.03 13.56
C ALA A 148 -6.42 -3.17 12.11
N LEU A 149 -6.27 -2.06 11.39
CA LEU A 149 -5.72 -2.05 10.03
C LEU A 149 -4.26 -2.54 9.98
N ALA A 150 -3.42 -2.01 10.86
CA ALA A 150 -2.00 -2.35 10.94
C ALA A 150 -1.78 -3.84 11.24
N GLU A 151 -2.54 -4.39 12.18
CA GLU A 151 -2.37 -5.79 12.61
C GLU A 151 -2.96 -6.78 11.60
N MET A 152 -4.15 -6.49 11.06
CA MET A 152 -4.84 -7.44 10.17
C MET A 152 -4.38 -7.34 8.72
N HIS A 153 -4.20 -6.13 8.19
CA HIS A 153 -4.04 -5.93 6.76
C HIS A 153 -2.58 -5.80 6.33
N VAL A 154 -1.74 -5.06 7.06
CA VAL A 154 -0.36 -4.78 6.61
C VAL A 154 0.48 -6.05 6.38
N PRO A 155 0.49 -7.07 7.27
CA PRO A 155 1.24 -8.30 7.02
C PRO A 155 0.73 -9.06 5.78
N GLN A 156 -0.58 -9.07 5.56
CA GLN A 156 -1.20 -9.74 4.41
C GLN A 156 -0.86 -9.02 3.11
N LEU A 157 -0.88 -7.69 3.14
CA LEU A 157 -0.48 -6.84 2.02
C LEU A 157 1.01 -7.04 1.67
N PHE A 158 1.88 -7.22 2.67
CA PHE A 158 3.29 -7.54 2.41
C PHE A 158 3.49 -8.94 1.79
N ALA A 159 2.76 -9.95 2.26
CA ALA A 159 2.78 -11.26 1.62
C ALA A 159 2.26 -11.18 0.16
N PHE A 160 1.31 -10.29 -0.09
CA PHE A 160 0.76 -10.00 -1.41
C PHE A 160 1.77 -9.36 -2.36
N SER A 161 2.53 -8.33 -1.95
CA SER A 161 3.53 -7.71 -2.85
C SER A 161 4.51 -8.73 -3.39
N ARG A 162 5.03 -9.60 -2.53
CA ARG A 162 5.97 -10.64 -2.95
C ARG A 162 5.39 -11.60 -3.98
N LYS A 163 4.14 -12.02 -3.82
CA LYS A 163 3.47 -12.88 -4.82
C LYS A 163 3.29 -12.12 -6.13
N MET A 164 2.88 -10.86 -6.05
CA MET A 164 2.65 -10.00 -7.21
C MET A 164 3.92 -9.75 -8.03
N GLU A 165 5.03 -9.46 -7.36
CA GLU A 165 6.33 -9.26 -8.02
C GLU A 165 6.77 -10.48 -8.85
N VAL A 166 6.41 -11.68 -8.41
CA VAL A 166 6.69 -12.92 -9.15
C VAL A 166 5.65 -13.17 -10.24
N SER A 167 4.37 -12.91 -9.99
CA SER A 167 3.28 -13.21 -10.94
C SER A 167 3.19 -12.21 -12.09
N GLU A 168 3.51 -10.93 -11.88
CA GLU A 168 3.40 -9.88 -12.91
C GLU A 168 4.20 -10.15 -14.20
N PRO A 169 5.49 -10.53 -14.15
CA PRO A 169 6.23 -10.85 -15.38
C PRO A 169 5.65 -12.08 -16.09
N LEU A 170 5.15 -13.07 -15.34
CA LEU A 170 4.52 -14.27 -15.91
C LEU A 170 3.20 -13.95 -16.60
N MET A 171 2.38 -13.08 -15.99
CA MET A 171 1.15 -12.58 -16.61
C MET A 171 1.46 -11.81 -17.91
N LEU A 172 2.47 -10.94 -17.90
CA LEU A 172 2.88 -10.19 -19.08
C LEU A 172 3.30 -11.12 -20.22
N GLU A 173 4.10 -12.14 -19.91
CA GLU A 173 4.52 -13.14 -20.88
C GLU A 173 3.33 -13.93 -21.44
N SER A 174 2.38 -14.32 -20.58
CA SER A 174 1.16 -15.03 -20.99
C SER A 174 0.30 -14.22 -21.98
N ILE A 175 0.17 -12.91 -21.76
CA ILE A 175 -0.57 -12.01 -22.64
C ILE A 175 0.16 -11.87 -23.98
N GLN A 176 1.48 -11.69 -23.96
CA GLN A 176 2.27 -11.60 -25.19
C GLN A 176 2.16 -12.88 -26.04
N ARG A 177 2.29 -14.05 -25.41
CA ARG A 177 2.11 -15.34 -26.09
C ARG A 177 0.70 -15.49 -26.65
N THR A 178 -0.32 -15.08 -25.90
CA THR A 178 -1.72 -15.13 -26.32
C THR A 178 -1.97 -14.21 -27.53
N ARG A 179 -1.47 -12.97 -27.51
CA ARG A 179 -1.57 -12.03 -28.63
C ARG A 179 -0.89 -12.57 -29.89
N ILE A 180 0.30 -13.15 -29.77
CA ILE A 180 1.02 -13.77 -30.90
C ILE A 180 0.20 -14.92 -31.48
N ARG A 181 -0.32 -15.82 -30.63
CA ARG A 181 -1.17 -16.94 -31.07
C ARG A 181 -2.44 -16.46 -31.77
N PHE A 182 -3.13 -15.46 -31.22
CA PHE A 182 -4.31 -14.86 -31.86
C PHE A 182 -3.97 -14.23 -33.21
N GLY A 183 -2.85 -13.51 -33.30
CA GLY A 183 -2.37 -12.95 -34.57
C GLY A 183 -2.11 -14.03 -35.62
N LEU A 184 -1.46 -15.13 -35.24
CA LEU A 184 -1.21 -16.27 -36.14
C LEU A 184 -2.52 -16.94 -36.59
N VAL A 185 -3.48 -17.14 -35.68
CA VAL A 185 -4.79 -17.71 -36.00
C VAL A 185 -5.57 -16.80 -36.96
N LEU A 186 -5.56 -15.49 -36.71
CA LEU A 186 -6.23 -14.51 -37.58
C LEU A 186 -5.62 -14.52 -38.98
N VAL A 187 -4.29 -14.44 -39.09
CA VAL A 187 -3.58 -14.51 -40.37
C VAL A 187 -3.88 -15.82 -41.08
N GLY A 188 -3.84 -16.96 -40.39
CA GLY A 188 -4.19 -18.26 -40.95
C GLY A 188 -5.62 -18.31 -41.49
N THR A 189 -6.58 -17.72 -40.77
CA THR A 189 -8.00 -17.66 -41.18
C THR A 189 -8.17 -16.79 -42.43
N VAL A 190 -7.48 -15.65 -42.50
CA VAL A 190 -7.51 -14.76 -43.68
C VAL A 190 -6.89 -15.45 -44.90
N VAL A 191 -5.77 -16.15 -44.74
CA VAL A 191 -5.13 -16.89 -45.84
C VAL A 191 -6.04 -18.03 -46.32
N LEU A 192 -6.63 -18.80 -45.41
CA LEU A 192 -7.51 -19.92 -45.75
C LEU A 192 -8.76 -19.46 -46.51
N THR A 193 -9.38 -18.36 -46.07
CA THR A 193 -10.55 -17.78 -46.74
C THR A 193 -10.21 -17.22 -48.12
N ALA A 194 -9.05 -16.58 -48.29
CA ALA A 194 -8.57 -16.12 -49.58
C ALA A 194 -8.34 -17.27 -50.57
N VAL A 195 -7.68 -18.35 -50.12
CA VAL A 195 -7.43 -19.55 -50.95
C VAL A 195 -8.75 -20.21 -51.34
N PHE A 196 -9.67 -20.40 -50.38
CA PHE A 196 -10.98 -20.98 -50.66
C PHE A 196 -11.76 -20.17 -51.71
N THR A 197 -11.76 -18.85 -51.58
CA THR A 197 -12.44 -17.95 -52.53
C THR A 197 -11.83 -18.05 -53.93
N ALA A 198 -10.49 -18.10 -54.02
CA ALA A 198 -9.79 -18.29 -55.30
C ALA A 198 -10.14 -19.63 -55.96
N CYS A 199 -10.20 -20.72 -55.19
CA CYS A 199 -10.62 -22.03 -55.68
C CYS A 199 -12.06 -22.02 -56.21
N VAL A 200 -12.99 -21.39 -55.50
CA VAL A 200 -14.39 -21.25 -55.94
C VAL A 200 -14.47 -20.45 -57.25
N MET A 201 -13.75 -19.34 -57.34
CA MET A 201 -13.71 -18.51 -58.56
C MET A 201 -13.12 -19.28 -59.75
N LEU A 202 -12.04 -20.02 -59.54
CA LEU A 202 -11.43 -20.86 -60.58
C LEU A 202 -12.38 -21.96 -61.05
N PHE A 203 -13.07 -22.63 -60.11
CA PHE A 203 -14.06 -23.65 -60.43
C PHE A 203 -15.23 -23.09 -61.24
N LEU A 204 -15.75 -21.92 -60.86
CA LEU A 204 -16.80 -21.23 -61.60
C LEU A 204 -16.32 -20.82 -63.01
N PHE A 205 -15.09 -20.32 -63.12
CA PHE A 205 -14.50 -19.95 -64.41
C PHE A 205 -14.39 -21.15 -65.36
N LEU A 206 -13.88 -22.29 -64.86
CA LEU A 206 -13.77 -23.53 -65.63
C LEU A 206 -15.14 -24.06 -66.07
N ARG A 207 -16.16 -23.96 -65.21
CA ARG A 207 -17.53 -24.40 -65.53
C ARG A 207 -18.22 -23.54 -66.60
N ILE A 208 -17.87 -22.26 -66.71
CA ILE A 208 -18.46 -21.35 -67.72
C ILE A 208 -17.84 -21.59 -69.11
N HIS A 209 -16.59 -22.04 -69.19
CA HIS A 209 -15.82 -22.11 -70.44
C HIS A 209 -15.52 -23.53 -70.94
N GLY A 210 -15.93 -24.58 -70.22
CA GLY A 210 -15.81 -25.98 -70.63
C GLY A 210 -17.15 -26.56 -71.02
#